data_AF-A0A9Q5X571-F1
#
_entry.id   AF-A0A9Q5X571-F1
#
_cell.length_a   1.000
_cell.length_b   1.000
_cell.length_c   1.000
_cell.angle_alpha   90.00
_cell.angle_beta   90.00
_cell.angle_gamma   90.00
#
_symmetry.space_group_name_H-M   'P 1'
#
loop_
_entity.id
_entity.type
_entity.pdbx_description
1 polymer ?
#
loop_
_entity_poly.entity_id
_entity_poly.type
_entity_poly.pdbx_seq_one_letter_code
_entity_poly.pdbx_strand_id
1 'polypeptide(L)'
;MLYEDLMTIFQAAPKEEGSGGWKYIIQERNDKYEIVDELLKNQMSVELYFNEYDEVKITLYKDGIPISTMQRIVISKVELDEEEEGIQFVLERMPSRMIRLQLKPYLALEMGPYWEVCDDCE
;
A
#
# COMPACT_ATOMS: atom_id res chain seq x y z
N MET A 1 11.19 6.73 6.31
CA MET A 1 10.38 6.20 7.43
C MET A 1 9.00 6.10 6.87
N LEU A 2 8.36 4.93 6.95
CA LEU A 2 7.19 4.59 6.13
C LEU A 2 6.06 5.63 6.25
N TYR A 3 5.91 6.26 7.42
CA TYR A 3 4.97 7.35 7.65
C TYR A 3 5.15 8.52 6.69
N GLU A 4 6.36 9.08 6.60
CA GLU A 4 6.66 10.26 5.76
C GLU A 4 6.57 9.91 4.27
N ASP A 5 7.03 8.71 3.91
CA ASP A 5 7.01 8.21 2.54
C ASP A 5 5.57 8.08 2.04
N LEU A 6 4.69 7.44 2.82
CA LEU A 6 3.27 7.30 2.46
C LEU A 6 2.50 8.62 2.53
N MET A 7 2.80 9.50 3.49
CA MET A 7 2.18 10.84 3.55
C MET A 7 2.53 11.66 2.31
N THR A 8 3.77 11.54 1.82
CA THR A 8 4.23 12.19 0.58
C THR A 8 3.54 11.59 -0.64
N ILE A 9 3.41 10.27 -0.72
CA ILE A 9 2.74 9.59 -1.84
C ILE A 9 1.26 9.95 -1.90
N PHE A 10 0.55 9.85 -0.77
CA PHE A 10 -0.89 10.08 -0.74
C PHE A 10 -1.29 11.55 -0.62
N GLN A 11 -0.33 12.44 -0.33
CA GLN A 11 -0.58 13.87 -0.09
C GLN A 11 -1.67 14.09 0.98
N ALA A 12 -1.76 13.17 1.94
CA ALA A 12 -2.77 13.13 2.98
C ALA A 12 -2.16 12.49 4.23
N ALA A 13 -2.56 12.95 5.42
CA ALA A 13 -2.14 12.33 6.67
C ALA A 13 -2.91 11.01 6.88
N PRO A 14 -2.27 9.97 7.43
CA PRO A 14 -2.98 8.75 7.77
C PRO A 14 -3.79 8.94 9.05
N LYS A 15 -4.79 8.09 9.25
CA LYS A 15 -5.58 8.07 10.49
C LYS A 15 -4.86 7.27 11.55
N GLU A 16 -4.68 7.84 12.73
CA GLU A 16 -4.13 7.13 13.89
C GLU A 16 -5.07 6.02 14.36
N GLU A 17 -4.51 4.84 14.67
CA GLU A 17 -5.24 3.71 15.26
C GLU A 17 -4.82 3.54 16.73
N GLY A 18 -5.80 3.50 17.63
CA GLY A 18 -5.58 3.76 19.06
C GLY A 18 -4.55 2.86 19.77
N SER A 19 -4.28 1.64 19.27
CA SER A 19 -3.27 0.74 19.84
C SER A 19 -1.85 0.98 19.34
N GLY A 20 -1.62 2.05 18.59
CA GLY A 20 -0.34 2.36 17.94
C GLY A 20 -0.40 2.08 16.45
N GLY A 21 0.23 2.97 15.69
CA GLY A 21 0.27 2.93 14.23
C GLY A 21 -0.82 3.77 13.57
N TRP A 22 -0.84 3.68 12.25
CA TRP A 22 -1.66 4.51 11.39
C TRP A 22 -2.25 3.68 10.27
N LYS A 23 -3.33 4.19 9.66
CA LYS A 23 -3.96 3.55 8.51
C LYS A 23 -4.40 4.53 7.44
N TYR A 24 -4.36 4.06 6.20
CA TYR A 24 -5.10 4.62 5.08
C TYR A 24 -6.22 3.66 4.69
N ILE A 25 -7.36 4.23 4.26
CA ILE A 25 -8.38 3.49 3.53
C ILE A 25 -8.42 4.09 2.13
N ILE A 26 -8.05 3.28 1.16
CA ILE A 26 -7.92 3.64 -0.25
C ILE A 26 -9.10 2.99 -0.97
N GLN A 27 -9.87 3.76 -1.74
CA GLN A 27 -11.09 3.25 -2.39
C GLN A 27 -11.15 3.65 -3.84
N GLU A 28 -11.66 2.74 -4.68
CA GLU A 28 -11.99 3.08 -6.05
C GLU A 28 -13.17 4.05 -6.12
N ARG A 29 -13.05 5.09 -6.93
CA ARG A 29 -14.12 6.01 -7.25
C ARG A 29 -13.91 6.62 -8.64
N ASN A 30 -14.84 6.38 -9.56
CA ASN A 30 -14.82 6.94 -10.92
C ASN A 30 -13.47 6.74 -11.64
N ASP A 31 -12.98 5.51 -11.73
CA ASP A 31 -11.71 5.12 -12.36
C ASP A 31 -10.45 5.77 -11.72
N LYS A 32 -10.58 6.25 -10.49
CA LYS A 32 -9.49 6.78 -9.65
C LYS A 32 -9.53 6.13 -8.28
N TYR A 33 -8.55 6.42 -7.44
CA TYR A 33 -8.61 6.14 -6.02
C TYR A 33 -8.81 7.42 -5.21
N GLU A 34 -9.40 7.27 -4.03
CA GLU A 34 -9.50 8.31 -3.00
C GLU A 34 -9.08 7.75 -1.64
N ILE A 35 -8.49 8.61 -0.81
CA ILE A 35 -8.24 8.33 0.61
C ILE A 35 -9.47 8.76 1.40
N VAL A 36 -10.02 7.86 2.21
CA VAL A 36 -11.24 8.10 3.00
C VAL A 36 -11.09 7.68 4.45
N ASP A 37 -12.02 8.12 5.30
CA ASP A 37 -11.99 7.83 6.75
C ASP A 37 -12.61 6.49 7.14
N GLU A 38 -13.46 5.92 6.29
CA GLU A 38 -14.28 4.72 6.56
C GLU A 38 -14.45 3.84 5.32
N LEU A 39 -14.58 2.52 5.54
CA LEU A 39 -14.88 1.56 4.48
C LEU A 39 -16.30 1.76 3.96
N LEU A 40 -16.42 2.08 2.68
CA LEU A 40 -17.70 2.16 1.98
C LEU A 40 -18.06 0.80 1.37
N LYS A 41 -19.36 0.54 1.24
CA LYS A 41 -19.87 -0.67 0.61
C LYS A 41 -19.95 -0.51 -0.91
N ASN A 42 -20.05 -1.64 -1.62
CA ASN A 42 -20.26 -1.73 -3.07
C ASN A 42 -19.08 -1.25 -3.95
N GLN A 43 -17.85 -1.32 -3.45
CA GLN A 43 -16.64 -0.99 -4.21
C GLN A 43 -15.43 -1.77 -3.72
N MET A 44 -14.34 -1.76 -4.50
CA MET A 44 -13.05 -2.25 -4.06
C MET A 44 -12.40 -1.25 -3.11
N SER A 45 -11.72 -1.75 -2.08
CA SER A 45 -11.03 -0.91 -1.11
C SER A 45 -9.81 -1.59 -0.54
N VAL A 46 -8.80 -0.83 -0.15
CA VAL A 46 -7.62 -1.31 0.56
C VAL A 46 -7.52 -0.59 1.89
N GLU A 47 -7.42 -1.35 2.97
CA GLU A 47 -6.93 -0.85 4.25
C GLU A 47 -5.41 -1.12 4.32
N LEU A 48 -4.62 -0.05 4.38
CA LEU A 48 -3.18 -0.10 4.57
C LEU A 48 -2.87 0.39 5.98
N TYR A 49 -2.63 -0.55 6.89
CA TYR A 49 -2.15 -0.27 8.24
C TYR A 49 -0.62 -0.38 8.28
N PHE A 50 0.01 0.48 9.07
CA PHE A 50 1.45 0.44 9.36
C PHE A 50 1.78 1.03 10.73
N ASN A 51 2.95 0.74 11.27
CA ASN A 51 3.37 1.20 12.59
C ASN A 51 4.79 1.81 12.60
N GLU A 52 5.25 2.20 13.79
CA GLU A 52 6.57 2.81 14.01
C GLU A 52 7.76 1.91 13.68
N TYR A 53 7.52 0.60 13.52
CA TYR A 53 8.53 -0.40 13.14
C TYR A 53 8.52 -0.70 11.63
N ASP A 54 7.85 0.15 10.83
CA ASP A 54 7.64 -0.04 9.39
C ASP A 54 6.99 -1.41 9.06
N GLU A 55 6.25 -2.01 10.01
CA GLU A 55 5.50 -3.24 9.80
C GLU A 55 4.12 -2.93 9.21
N VAL A 56 3.79 -3.54 8.07
CA VAL A 56 2.52 -3.33 7.36
C VAL A 56 1.53 -4.48 7.52
N LYS A 57 0.26 -4.12 7.48
CA LYS A 57 -0.88 -4.99 7.18
C LYS A 57 -1.70 -4.37 6.07
N ILE A 58 -1.89 -5.09 4.98
CA ILE A 58 -2.66 -4.67 3.82
C ILE A 58 -3.86 -5.60 3.66
N THR A 59 -5.06 -5.05 3.70
CA THR A 59 -6.30 -5.82 3.52
C THR A 59 -7.06 -5.30 2.31
N LEU A 60 -7.28 -6.16 1.33
CA LEU A 60 -8.13 -5.87 0.17
C LEU A 60 -9.56 -6.29 0.49
N TYR A 61 -10.51 -5.41 0.21
CA TYR A 61 -11.93 -5.60 0.39
C TYR A 61 -12.65 -5.53 -0.95
N LYS A 62 -13.71 -6.32 -1.06
CA LYS A 62 -14.74 -6.18 -2.08
C LYS A 62 -16.08 -6.03 -1.40
N ASP A 63 -16.78 -4.95 -1.69
CA ASP A 63 -18.09 -4.65 -1.11
C ASP A 63 -18.08 -4.60 0.44
N GLY A 64 -16.96 -4.13 1.01
CA GLY A 64 -16.72 -4.09 2.46
C GLY A 64 -16.39 -5.45 3.10
N ILE A 65 -16.28 -6.52 2.31
CA ILE A 65 -15.90 -7.86 2.77
C ILE A 65 -14.41 -8.08 2.46
N PRO A 66 -13.57 -8.46 3.45
CA PRO A 66 -12.17 -8.73 3.20
C PRO A 66 -12.01 -9.97 2.31
N ILE A 67 -11.27 -9.84 1.22
CA ILE A 67 -10.99 -10.91 0.26
C ILE A 67 -9.52 -11.36 0.28
N SER A 68 -8.60 -10.53 0.77
CA SER A 68 -7.20 -10.88 0.96
C SER A 68 -6.58 -10.04 2.08
N THR A 69 -5.69 -10.64 2.87
CA THR A 69 -4.92 -9.94 3.90
C THR A 69 -3.47 -10.40 3.88
N MET A 70 -2.55 -9.45 3.76
CA MET A 70 -1.12 -9.61 4.00
C MET A 70 -0.78 -8.88 5.29
N GLN A 71 -0.02 -9.49 6.21
CA GLN A 71 0.23 -8.91 7.53
C GLN A 71 1.58 -9.34 8.10
N ARG A 72 2.11 -8.55 9.04
CA ARG A 72 3.38 -8.77 9.73
C ARG A 72 4.58 -8.75 8.78
N ILE A 73 4.59 -7.75 7.90
CA ILE A 73 5.60 -7.60 6.86
C ILE A 73 6.36 -6.32 7.14
N VAL A 74 7.64 -6.44 7.46
CA VAL A 74 8.53 -5.28 7.66
C VAL A 74 8.99 -4.78 6.30
N ILE A 75 8.82 -3.49 6.05
CA ILE A 75 9.11 -2.85 4.78
C ILE A 75 10.45 -2.13 4.86
N SER A 76 11.35 -2.44 3.92
CA SER A 76 12.64 -1.76 3.81
C SER A 76 12.56 -0.47 3.01
N LYS A 77 11.68 -0.41 2.02
CA LYS A 77 11.56 0.72 1.09
C LYS A 77 10.16 0.79 0.50
N VAL A 78 9.69 2.00 0.23
CA VAL A 78 8.49 2.24 -0.56
C VAL A 78 8.82 3.10 -1.76
N GLU A 79 8.26 2.75 -2.91
CA GLU A 79 8.43 3.48 -4.16
C GLU A 79 7.10 3.59 -4.91
N LEU A 80 6.96 4.63 -5.72
CA LEU A 80 5.97 4.66 -6.78
C LEU A 80 6.55 3.93 -7.99
N ASP A 81 5.72 3.17 -8.71
CA ASP A 81 6.13 2.66 -10.02
C ASP A 81 6.29 3.80 -11.04
N GLU A 82 7.00 3.53 -12.15
CA GLU A 82 7.38 4.53 -13.16
C GLU A 82 6.19 5.31 -13.76
N GLU A 83 5.01 4.70 -13.75
CA GLU A 83 3.77 5.27 -14.29
C GLU A 83 2.87 5.88 -13.19
N GLU A 84 3.31 5.86 -11.92
CA GLU A 84 2.54 6.27 -10.73
C GLU A 84 1.15 5.59 -10.65
N GLU A 85 1.07 4.37 -11.18
CA GLU A 85 -0.11 3.53 -11.18
C GLU A 85 -0.15 2.58 -9.98
N GLY A 86 0.93 2.48 -9.22
CA GLY A 86 1.03 1.60 -8.06
C GLY A 86 2.15 1.98 -7.09
N ILE A 87 2.03 1.44 -5.88
CA ILE A 87 3.00 1.59 -4.81
C ILE A 87 3.68 0.25 -4.58
N GLN A 88 5.00 0.25 -4.57
CA GLN A 88 5.83 -0.91 -4.33
C GLN A 88 6.33 -0.90 -2.89
N PHE A 89 6.06 -1.96 -2.14
CA PHE A 89 6.57 -2.18 -0.79
C PHE A 89 7.64 -3.26 -0.85
N VAL A 90 8.92 -2.89 -0.71
CA VAL A 90 10.05 -3.82 -0.73
C VAL A 90 10.21 -4.47 0.64
N LEU A 91 10.28 -5.79 0.68
CA LEU A 91 10.29 -6.56 1.93
C LEU A 91 11.69 -6.56 2.56
N GLU A 92 11.81 -6.19 3.83
CA GLU A 92 13.11 -6.15 4.53
C GLU A 92 13.80 -7.52 4.59
N ARG A 93 13.05 -8.57 4.91
CA ARG A 93 13.60 -9.93 5.04
C ARG A 93 13.83 -10.64 3.71
N MET A 94 13.23 -10.15 2.63
CA MET A 94 13.30 -10.73 1.29
C MET A 94 13.40 -9.61 0.27
N PRO A 95 14.55 -8.90 0.19
CA PRO A 95 14.67 -7.67 -0.61
C PRO A 95 14.53 -7.89 -2.12
N SER A 96 14.60 -9.14 -2.60
CA SER A 96 14.27 -9.50 -4.00
C SER A 96 12.77 -9.68 -4.25
N ARG A 97 11.91 -9.28 -3.30
CA ARG A 97 10.46 -9.38 -3.36
C ARG A 97 9.82 -8.07 -2.93
N MET A 98 8.69 -7.78 -3.54
CA MET A 98 7.83 -6.65 -3.21
C MET A 98 6.38 -7.08 -3.17
N ILE A 99 5.58 -6.27 -2.47
CA ILE A 99 4.13 -6.23 -2.65
C ILE A 99 3.82 -4.99 -3.47
N ARG A 100 3.09 -5.14 -4.57
CA ARG A 100 2.56 -4.02 -5.33
C ARG A 100 1.12 -3.78 -4.90
N LEU A 101 0.84 -2.57 -4.44
CA LEU A 101 -0.51 -2.04 -4.36
C LEU A 101 -0.78 -1.26 -5.65
N GLN A 102 -1.53 -1.86 -6.57
CA GLN A 102 -1.98 -1.18 -7.77
C GLN A 102 -3.10 -0.20 -7.40
N LEU A 103 -3.00 1.02 -7.91
CA LEU A 103 -3.94 2.13 -7.72
C LEU A 103 -4.80 2.39 -8.96
N LYS A 104 -4.27 2.12 -10.16
CA LYS A 104 -4.98 2.26 -11.44
C LYS A 104 -4.74 1.03 -12.34
N PRO A 105 -5.69 0.69 -13.23
CA PRO A 105 -7.05 1.24 -13.34
C PRO A 105 -8.01 0.74 -12.25
N TYR A 106 -7.58 -0.24 -11.45
CA TYR A 106 -8.31 -0.81 -10.32
C TYR A 106 -7.36 -1.16 -9.18
N LEU A 107 -7.89 -1.24 -7.96
CA LEU A 107 -7.20 -1.66 -6.76
C LEU A 107 -6.94 -3.16 -6.79
N ALA A 108 -5.66 -3.52 -6.75
CA ALA A 108 -5.21 -4.89 -6.66
C ALA A 108 -3.96 -5.00 -5.80
N LEU A 109 -3.73 -6.21 -5.29
CA LEU A 109 -2.50 -6.57 -4.57
C LEU A 109 -1.79 -7.66 -5.36
N GLU A 110 -0.52 -7.43 -5.63
CA GLU A 110 0.34 -8.38 -6.33
C GLU A 110 1.60 -8.63 -5.50
N MET A 111 2.13 -9.85 -5.55
CA MET A 111 3.46 -10.15 -5.03
C MET A 111 4.37 -10.47 -6.20
N GLY A 112 5.48 -9.76 -6.29
CA GLY A 112 6.38 -9.85 -7.43
C GLY A 112 7.84 -9.92 -7.02
N PRO A 113 8.73 -10.27 -7.97
CA PRO A 113 10.14 -9.96 -7.79
C PRO A 113 10.31 -8.44 -7.74
N TYR A 114 11.21 -7.98 -6.86
CA TYR A 114 11.73 -6.64 -6.91
C TYR A 114 13.11 -6.71 -7.55
N TRP A 115 13.27 -6.01 -8.67
CA TRP A 115 14.56 -5.78 -9.29
C TRP A 115 14.78 -4.28 -9.19
N GLU A 116 15.82 -3.85 -8.48
CA GLU A 116 16.32 -2.50 -8.69
C GLU A 116 16.68 -2.45 -10.18
N VAL A 117 16.02 -1.56 -10.94
CA VAL A 117 16.47 -1.26 -12.29
C VAL A 117 17.87 -0.70 -12.08
N CYS A 118 18.88 -1.52 -12.37
CA CYS A 118 20.25 -1.10 -12.23
C CYS A 118 20.51 -0.17 -13.43
N ASP A 119 20.35 1.14 -13.20
CA ASP A 119 20.68 2.16 -14.21
C ASP A 119 22.16 2.10 -14.63
N ASP A 120 22.99 1.33 -13.91
CA ASP A 120 24.42 1.13 -14.14
C ASP A 120 24.81 -0.29 -14.62
N CYS A 121 23.87 -1.12 -15.10
CA CYS A 121 24.24 -2.33 -15.83
C CYS A 121 24.60 -2.00 -17.29
N GLU A 122 25.81 -1.48 -17.51
CA GLU A 122 26.50 -1.56 -18.82
C GLU A 122 26.93 -3.00 -19.17
#